data_AF-A0A960VCN2-F1
#
_entry.id   AF-A0A960VCN2-F1
#
_cell.length_a   1.000
_cell.length_b   1.000
_cell.length_c   1.000
_cell.angle_alpha   90.00
_cell.angle_beta   90.00
_cell.angle_gamma   90.00
#
_symmetry.space_group_name_H-M   'P 1'
#
loop_
_entity.id
_entity.type
_entity.pdbx_description
1 polymer ?
#
loop_
_entity_poly.entity_id
_entity_poly.type
_entity_poly.pdbx_seq_one_letter_code
_entity_poly.pdbx_strand_id
1 'polypeptide(L)'
;MTSAIKSVPIGVWILLLTFIYAILRAVHFRWVCDDSFISFRYARNFVRGYGLVFNVGEDVEGYTNFLWTIGIAFGMKLGIDPLRWVQGIGILSYAISILVVYIFGLKIFREYIQFINPDSAFSKTNSRNIPFSFLEKKYFPLAAIALCLQTHAQIFATGGLETSFFGMLIVSGYALIVYSKKLRNVTIGQFLLVLSAMTRPEGVLFVAFGLLYVILFHRRNFSEFQGKVRIFFSFLPFFLIYIPYWFWRVFYYSSFFPNTYYAKYGHGNFIHQGIK
;
A
#
# COMPACT_ATOMS: atom_id res chain seq x y z
N MET A 1 -47.49 -8.35 7.42
CA MET A 1 -46.37 -7.40 7.25
C MET A 1 -45.14 -7.90 8.01
N THR A 2 -44.51 -8.95 7.53
CA THR A 2 -43.21 -9.41 8.04
C THR A 2 -42.14 -8.74 7.18
N SER A 3 -41.49 -7.72 7.73
CA SER A 3 -40.32 -7.11 7.11
C SER A 3 -39.30 -8.20 6.87
N ALA A 4 -39.11 -8.59 5.61
CA ALA A 4 -38.04 -9.47 5.20
C ALA A 4 -36.74 -8.81 5.65
N ILE A 5 -36.18 -9.26 6.78
CA ILE A 5 -34.80 -9.00 7.15
C ILE A 5 -34.01 -9.48 5.94
N LYS A 6 -33.49 -8.54 5.13
CA LYS A 6 -32.64 -8.88 3.99
C LYS A 6 -31.45 -9.63 4.57
N SER A 7 -31.47 -10.96 4.47
CA SER A 7 -30.42 -11.80 5.02
C SER A 7 -29.09 -11.37 4.42
N VAL A 8 -28.17 -10.96 5.29
CA VAL A 8 -26.80 -10.62 4.90
C VAL A 8 -26.17 -11.89 4.32
N PRO A 9 -25.47 -11.80 3.17
CA PRO A 9 -24.90 -12.97 2.51
C PRO A 9 -23.91 -13.71 3.42
N ILE A 10 -23.88 -15.03 3.35
CA ILE A 10 -23.01 -15.85 4.20
C ILE A 10 -21.53 -15.50 4.04
N GLY A 11 -21.10 -15.13 2.82
CA GLY A 11 -19.72 -14.69 2.56
C GLY A 11 -19.34 -13.42 3.32
N VAL A 12 -20.29 -12.49 3.53
CA VAL A 12 -20.05 -11.27 4.31
C VAL A 12 -19.93 -11.59 5.80
N TRP A 13 -20.76 -12.50 6.32
CA TRP A 13 -20.62 -12.97 7.71
C TRP A 13 -19.29 -13.67 7.95
N ILE A 14 -18.87 -14.55 7.04
CA ILE A 14 -17.56 -15.21 7.12
C ILE A 14 -16.44 -14.17 7.08
N LEU A 15 -16.53 -13.17 6.20
CA LEU A 15 -15.55 -12.08 6.16
C LEU A 15 -15.51 -11.30 7.48
N LEU A 16 -16.66 -10.94 8.06
CA LEU A 16 -16.71 -10.24 9.34
C LEU A 16 -16.09 -11.06 10.47
N LEU A 17 -16.43 -12.35 10.58
CA LEU A 17 -15.87 -13.24 11.60
C LEU A 17 -14.36 -13.42 11.42
N THR A 18 -13.90 -13.65 10.21
CA THR A 18 -12.47 -13.80 9.91
C THR A 18 -11.71 -12.49 10.07
N PHE A 19 -12.32 -11.35 9.78
CA PHE A 19 -11.74 -10.03 10.05
C PHE A 19 -11.56 -9.79 11.56
N ILE A 20 -12.60 -10.04 12.37
CA ILE A 20 -12.51 -9.92 13.83
C ILE A 20 -11.42 -10.86 14.35
N TYR A 21 -11.42 -12.12 13.92
CA TYR A 21 -10.37 -13.09 14.26
C TYR A 21 -8.97 -12.57 13.89
N ALA A 22 -8.79 -12.04 12.69
CA ALA A 22 -7.51 -11.53 12.21
C ALA A 22 -6.98 -10.36 13.04
N ILE A 23 -7.85 -9.42 13.42
CA ILE A 23 -7.48 -8.28 14.27
C ILE A 23 -7.15 -8.74 15.69
N LEU A 24 -7.97 -9.63 16.27
CA LEU A 24 -7.69 -10.20 17.60
C LEU A 24 -6.36 -10.95 17.61
N ARG A 25 -6.06 -11.72 16.56
CA ARG A 25 -4.77 -12.41 16.38
C ARG A 25 -3.62 -11.43 16.28
N ALA A 26 -3.73 -10.39 15.46
CA ALA A 26 -2.67 -9.37 15.33
C ALA A 26 -2.38 -8.66 16.66
N VAL A 27 -3.42 -8.37 17.45
CA VAL A 27 -3.30 -7.78 18.78
C VAL A 27 -2.75 -8.77 19.82
N HIS A 28 -3.10 -10.05 19.72
CA HIS A 28 -2.63 -11.09 20.64
C HIS A 28 -1.13 -11.39 20.43
N PHE A 29 -0.70 -11.51 19.16
CA PHE A 29 0.70 -11.70 18.79
C PHE A 29 1.47 -10.39 18.67
N ARG A 30 1.06 -9.32 19.38
CA ARG A 30 1.76 -8.04 19.27
C ARG A 30 3.23 -8.19 19.67
N TRP A 31 4.11 -7.73 18.82
CA TRP A 31 5.55 -7.75 19.02
C TRP A 31 6.16 -6.55 18.30
N VAL A 32 7.43 -6.26 18.54
CA VAL A 32 8.16 -5.24 17.80
C VAL A 32 9.52 -5.81 17.47
N CYS A 33 9.91 -5.70 16.20
CA CYS A 33 11.19 -6.18 15.72
C CYS A 33 12.32 -5.27 16.20
N ASP A 34 13.45 -5.83 16.59
CA ASP A 34 14.63 -5.06 17.01
C ASP A 34 15.08 -4.08 15.93
N ASP A 35 14.96 -4.43 14.64
CA ASP A 35 15.27 -3.56 13.50
C ASP A 35 14.47 -2.24 13.50
N SER A 36 13.26 -2.22 14.09
CA SER A 36 12.45 -1.01 14.18
C SER A 36 13.09 0.07 15.06
N PHE A 37 13.96 -0.32 16.02
CA PHE A 37 14.64 0.63 16.89
C PHE A 37 15.66 1.49 16.13
N ILE A 38 16.15 1.04 14.98
CA ILE A 38 16.94 1.88 14.08
C ILE A 38 16.06 3.07 13.66
N SER A 39 14.87 2.80 13.12
CA SER A 39 13.93 3.85 12.69
C SER A 39 13.52 4.75 13.85
N PHE A 40 13.32 4.20 15.05
CA PHE A 40 13.01 5.00 16.25
C PHE A 40 14.13 5.96 16.64
N ARG A 41 15.39 5.55 16.50
CA ARG A 41 16.53 6.41 16.80
C ARG A 41 16.63 7.58 15.82
N TYR A 42 16.53 7.30 14.52
CA TYR A 42 16.48 8.36 13.50
C TYR A 42 15.32 9.32 13.72
N ALA A 43 14.11 8.80 13.98
CA ALA A 43 12.93 9.60 14.27
C ALA A 43 13.12 10.47 15.53
N ARG A 44 13.67 9.91 16.60
CA ARG A 44 13.96 10.64 17.86
C ARG A 44 14.97 11.76 17.63
N ASN A 45 16.05 11.51 16.90
CA ASN A 45 17.07 12.52 16.61
C ASN A 45 16.50 13.65 15.74
N PHE A 46 15.67 13.30 14.76
CA PHE A 46 14.98 14.29 13.94
C PHE A 46 14.05 15.19 14.78
N VAL A 47 13.25 14.60 15.69
CA VAL A 47 12.38 15.36 16.61
C VAL A 47 13.17 16.26 17.55
N ARG A 48 14.38 15.85 17.96
CA ARG A 48 15.28 16.65 18.82
C ARG A 48 16.07 17.74 18.07
N GLY A 49 15.93 17.83 16.74
CA GLY A 49 16.62 18.82 15.93
C GLY A 49 18.04 18.44 15.52
N TYR A 50 18.47 17.20 15.77
CA TYR A 50 19.80 16.71 15.36
C TYR A 50 19.86 16.24 13.89
N GLY A 51 18.72 16.24 13.19
CA GLY A 51 18.60 15.71 11.83
C GLY A 51 18.29 14.21 11.79
N LEU A 52 18.20 13.66 10.57
CA LEU A 52 17.93 12.25 10.32
C LEU A 52 19.23 11.46 10.34
N VAL A 53 19.82 11.36 11.52
CA VAL A 53 21.10 10.66 11.76
C VAL A 53 20.96 9.62 12.87
N PHE A 54 21.78 8.57 12.83
CA PHE A 54 21.85 7.60 13.93
C PHE A 54 22.73 8.13 15.08
N ASN A 55 23.95 8.57 14.74
CA ASN A 55 24.87 9.24 15.66
C ASN A 55 24.92 10.73 15.32
N VAL A 56 24.86 11.58 16.33
CA VAL A 56 24.89 13.04 16.12
C VAL A 56 26.29 13.42 15.60
N GLY A 57 26.34 14.13 14.48
CA GLY A 57 27.58 14.49 13.80
C GLY A 57 28.01 13.53 12.68
N GLU A 58 27.29 12.42 12.49
CA GLU A 58 27.54 11.46 11.39
C GLU A 58 26.33 11.39 10.44
N ASP A 59 26.49 11.94 9.24
CA ASP A 59 25.45 11.97 8.22
C ASP A 59 25.41 10.65 7.42
N VAL A 60 25.02 9.56 8.09
CA VAL A 60 24.99 8.19 7.53
C VAL A 60 23.53 7.73 7.35
N GLU A 61 23.16 7.28 6.15
CA GLU A 61 21.83 6.73 5.87
C GLU A 61 21.73 5.23 6.26
N GLY A 62 21.37 4.95 7.51
CA GLY A 62 21.24 3.59 8.06
C GLY A 62 19.84 2.98 8.00
N TYR A 63 18.87 3.63 7.35
CA TYR A 63 17.51 3.11 7.17
C TYR A 63 17.12 3.07 5.69
N THR A 64 16.09 2.28 5.35
CA THR A 64 15.56 2.17 3.97
C THR A 64 14.05 2.42 3.93
N ASN A 65 13.50 3.07 4.96
CA ASN A 65 12.08 3.28 5.14
C ASN A 65 11.71 4.73 5.50
N PHE A 66 12.23 5.70 4.73
CA PHE A 66 12.10 7.13 4.98
C PHE A 66 10.70 7.58 5.39
N LEU A 67 9.66 7.28 4.58
CA LEU A 67 8.30 7.72 4.89
C LEU A 67 7.80 7.16 6.23
N TRP A 68 8.19 5.93 6.55
CA TRP A 68 7.87 5.31 7.84
C TRP A 68 8.60 6.01 8.99
N THR A 69 9.90 6.30 8.85
CA THR A 69 10.69 7.04 9.83
C THR A 69 10.09 8.43 10.11
N ILE A 70 9.68 9.16 9.07
CA ILE A 70 8.98 10.45 9.20
C ILE A 70 7.63 10.28 9.89
N GLY A 71 6.88 9.23 9.57
CA GLY A 71 5.61 8.90 10.23
C GLY A 71 5.77 8.59 11.72
N ILE A 72 6.86 7.91 12.11
CA ILE A 72 7.23 7.68 13.51
C ILE A 72 7.58 9.00 14.19
N ALA A 73 8.42 9.83 13.56
CA ALA A 73 8.83 11.12 14.10
C ALA A 73 7.61 12.03 14.36
N PHE A 74 6.62 12.00 13.47
CA PHE A 74 5.36 12.70 13.66
C PHE A 74 4.63 12.22 14.92
N GLY A 75 4.49 10.90 15.13
CA GLY A 75 3.89 10.33 16.33
C GLY A 75 4.64 10.73 17.61
N MET A 76 5.97 10.66 17.58
CA MET A 76 6.83 11.09 18.70
C MET A 76 6.67 12.59 19.01
N LYS A 77 6.56 13.44 17.98
CA LYS A 77 6.33 14.89 18.14
C LYS A 77 4.99 15.19 18.82
N LEU A 78 3.98 14.34 18.60
CA LEU A 78 2.69 14.40 19.30
C LEU A 78 2.73 13.84 20.72
N GLY A 79 3.89 13.37 21.20
CA GLY A 79 4.03 12.75 22.53
C GLY A 79 3.49 11.33 22.63
N ILE A 80 3.21 10.67 21.51
CA ILE A 80 2.71 9.30 21.48
C ILE A 80 3.88 8.33 21.64
N ASP A 81 3.70 7.30 22.47
CA ASP A 81 4.65 6.21 22.60
C ASP A 81 4.91 5.55 21.22
N PRO A 82 6.18 5.49 20.75
CA PRO A 82 6.48 5.03 19.40
C PRO A 82 6.08 3.57 19.17
N LEU A 83 6.18 2.71 20.19
CA LEU A 83 5.77 1.30 20.10
C LEU A 83 4.28 1.18 19.79
N ARG A 84 3.43 1.84 20.59
CA ARG A 84 1.98 1.88 20.37
C ARG A 84 1.62 2.52 19.03
N TRP A 85 2.33 3.58 18.65
CA TRP A 85 2.10 4.28 17.38
C TRP A 85 2.31 3.37 16.18
N VAL A 86 3.46 2.67 16.09
CA VAL A 86 3.73 1.79 14.95
C VAL A 86 2.83 0.56 14.91
N GLN A 87 2.50 -0.02 16.08
CA GLN A 87 1.54 -1.12 16.16
C GLN A 87 0.15 -0.70 15.68
N GLY A 88 -0.29 0.49 16.09
CA GLY A 88 -1.57 1.06 15.67
C GLY A 88 -1.63 1.30 14.16
N ILE A 89 -0.61 1.95 13.58
CA ILE A 89 -0.56 2.19 12.13
C ILE A 89 -0.47 0.86 11.37
N GLY A 90 0.29 -0.11 11.86
CA GLY A 90 0.42 -1.41 11.20
C GLY A 90 -0.89 -2.19 11.16
N ILE A 91 -1.63 -2.27 12.28
CA ILE A 91 -2.97 -2.88 12.35
C ILE A 91 -3.95 -2.13 11.46
N LEU A 92 -3.94 -0.79 11.51
CA LEU A 92 -4.82 0.03 10.68
C LEU A 92 -4.55 -0.21 9.19
N SER A 93 -3.28 -0.28 8.79
CA SER A 93 -2.87 -0.52 7.41
C SER A 93 -3.29 -1.92 6.94
N TYR A 94 -3.17 -2.92 7.82
CA TYR A 94 -3.66 -4.27 7.55
C TYR A 94 -5.18 -4.30 7.36
N ALA A 95 -5.94 -3.64 8.25
CA ALA A 95 -7.39 -3.54 8.14
C ALA A 95 -7.85 -2.83 6.84
N ILE A 96 -7.19 -1.72 6.48
CA ILE A 96 -7.46 -0.99 5.23
C ILE A 96 -7.14 -1.89 4.03
N SER A 97 -6.06 -2.65 4.07
CA SER A 97 -5.70 -3.58 2.99
C SER A 97 -6.80 -4.61 2.75
N ILE A 98 -7.34 -5.23 3.81
CA ILE A 98 -8.46 -6.17 3.73
C ILE A 98 -9.70 -5.50 3.10
N LEU A 99 -10.02 -4.29 3.55
CA LEU A 99 -11.16 -3.53 3.03
C LEU A 99 -10.99 -3.22 1.53
N VAL A 100 -9.80 -2.78 1.12
CA VAL A 100 -9.50 -2.48 -0.29
C VAL A 100 -9.58 -3.75 -1.13
N VAL A 101 -9.02 -4.88 -0.66
CA VAL A 101 -9.12 -6.17 -1.36
C VAL A 101 -10.58 -6.61 -1.51
N TYR A 102 -11.41 -6.46 -0.47
CA TYR A 102 -12.85 -6.76 -0.54
C TYR A 102 -13.56 -5.89 -1.59
N ILE A 103 -13.39 -4.57 -1.52
CA ILE A 103 -14.02 -3.62 -2.45
C ILE A 103 -13.54 -3.87 -3.87
N PHE A 104 -12.24 -4.15 -4.05
CA PHE A 104 -11.66 -4.41 -5.35
C PHE A 104 -12.16 -5.74 -5.95
N GLY A 105 -12.27 -6.80 -5.14
CA GLY A 105 -12.82 -8.07 -5.57
C GLY A 105 -14.31 -7.99 -5.96
N LEU A 106 -15.12 -7.25 -5.20
CA LEU A 106 -16.53 -6.97 -5.55
C LEU A 106 -16.65 -6.27 -6.91
N LYS A 107 -15.76 -5.33 -7.16
CA LYS A 107 -15.66 -4.56 -8.40
C LYS A 107 -15.30 -5.45 -9.60
N ILE A 108 -14.30 -6.32 -9.46
CA ILE A 108 -13.96 -7.30 -10.50
C ILE A 108 -15.12 -8.26 -10.76
N PHE A 109 -15.73 -8.80 -9.70
CA PHE A 109 -16.86 -9.72 -9.83
C PHE A 109 -18.06 -9.08 -10.55
N ARG A 110 -18.31 -7.80 -10.30
CA ARG A 110 -19.34 -7.05 -11.02
C ARG A 110 -19.10 -7.01 -12.53
N GLU A 111 -17.87 -6.75 -12.96
CA GLU A 111 -17.52 -6.73 -14.39
C GLU A 111 -17.61 -8.14 -15.01
N TYR A 112 -17.19 -9.16 -14.27
CA TYR A 112 -17.32 -10.56 -14.69
C TYR A 112 -18.78 -10.98 -14.93
N ILE A 113 -19.69 -10.63 -14.00
CA ILE A 113 -21.13 -10.95 -14.15
C ILE A 113 -21.74 -10.24 -15.36
N GLN A 114 -21.32 -9.00 -15.64
CA GLN A 114 -21.75 -8.25 -16.82
C GLN A 114 -21.24 -8.89 -18.11
N PHE A 115 -19.99 -9.35 -18.13
CA PHE A 115 -19.39 -10.03 -19.27
C PHE A 115 -20.11 -11.33 -19.64
N ILE A 116 -20.50 -12.15 -18.64
CA ILE A 116 -21.17 -13.45 -18.89
C ILE A 116 -22.66 -13.30 -19.21
N ASN A 117 -23.34 -12.26 -18.74
CA ASN A 117 -24.78 -12.05 -18.98
C ASN A 117 -25.04 -10.77 -19.78
N PRO A 118 -24.59 -10.68 -21.05
CA PRO A 118 -24.71 -9.48 -21.87
C PRO A 118 -26.16 -9.11 -22.20
N ASP A 119 -27.09 -10.05 -22.17
CA ASP A 119 -28.52 -9.81 -22.50
C ASP A 119 -29.41 -9.51 -21.29
N SER A 120 -28.85 -9.61 -20.08
CA SER A 120 -29.60 -9.26 -18.87
C SER A 120 -30.01 -7.79 -18.90
N ALA A 121 -31.18 -7.45 -18.33
CA ALA A 121 -31.66 -6.06 -18.21
C ALA A 121 -30.63 -5.11 -17.55
N PHE A 122 -29.67 -5.67 -16.81
CA PHE A 122 -28.53 -4.99 -16.18
C PHE A 122 -27.41 -4.57 -17.13
N SER A 123 -27.28 -5.20 -18.30
CA SER A 123 -26.31 -4.85 -19.34
C SER A 123 -26.76 -3.61 -20.14
N LYS A 124 -28.08 -3.49 -20.39
CA LYS A 124 -28.68 -2.34 -21.08
C LYS A 124 -28.74 -1.07 -20.23
N THR A 125 -28.67 -1.19 -18.91
CA THR A 125 -28.60 -0.03 -18.01
C THR A 125 -27.14 0.30 -17.71
N ASN A 126 -26.75 1.53 -18.06
CA ASN A 126 -25.45 2.16 -17.79
C ASN A 126 -24.75 1.57 -16.54
N SER A 127 -23.48 1.15 -16.69
CA SER A 127 -22.57 0.41 -15.77
C SER A 127 -22.81 0.45 -14.25
N ARG A 128 -23.50 1.44 -13.71
CA ARG A 128 -23.82 1.68 -12.29
C ARG A 128 -25.07 0.99 -11.73
N ASN A 129 -25.94 0.38 -12.53
CA ASN A 129 -27.27 -0.03 -12.03
C ASN A 129 -27.41 -1.44 -11.42
N ILE A 130 -26.35 -2.26 -11.33
CA ILE A 130 -26.44 -3.49 -10.52
C ILE A 130 -26.45 -3.08 -9.03
N PRO A 131 -27.54 -3.34 -8.28
CA PRO A 131 -27.62 -2.97 -6.88
C PRO A 131 -26.55 -3.73 -6.10
N PHE A 132 -25.86 -3.02 -5.22
CA PHE A 132 -24.81 -3.59 -4.36
C PHE A 132 -25.30 -4.84 -3.61
N SER A 133 -26.54 -4.80 -3.11
CA SER A 133 -27.19 -5.93 -2.42
C SER A 133 -27.38 -7.20 -3.26
N PHE A 134 -27.41 -7.09 -4.59
CA PHE A 134 -27.45 -8.25 -5.48
C PHE A 134 -26.06 -8.87 -5.63
N LEU A 135 -25.03 -8.04 -5.80
CA LEU A 135 -23.65 -8.49 -5.93
C LEU A 135 -23.19 -9.20 -4.66
N GLU A 136 -23.45 -8.62 -3.49
CA GLU A 136 -23.04 -9.22 -2.22
C GLU A 136 -23.66 -10.61 -2.01
N LYS A 137 -24.89 -10.87 -2.50
CA LYS A 137 -25.53 -12.18 -2.36
C LYS A 137 -24.85 -13.31 -3.14
N LYS A 138 -24.22 -12.98 -4.28
CA LYS A 138 -23.55 -13.96 -5.15
C LYS A 138 -22.03 -13.95 -5.01
N TYR A 139 -21.45 -12.85 -4.55
CA TYR A 139 -20.03 -12.70 -4.39
C TYR A 139 -19.54 -13.39 -3.11
N PHE A 140 -18.55 -14.27 -3.24
CA PHE A 140 -17.84 -14.84 -2.10
C PHE A 140 -16.47 -14.16 -1.98
N PRO A 141 -16.17 -13.42 -0.89
CA PRO A 141 -14.98 -12.57 -0.77
C PRO A 141 -13.71 -13.36 -0.43
N LEU A 142 -13.38 -14.38 -1.24
CA LEU A 142 -12.31 -15.33 -0.98
C LEU A 142 -10.94 -14.66 -0.76
N ALA A 143 -10.58 -13.67 -1.59
CA ALA A 143 -9.29 -12.98 -1.48
C ALA A 143 -9.14 -12.21 -0.15
N ALA A 144 -10.21 -11.53 0.29
CA ALA A 144 -10.21 -10.80 1.55
C ALA A 144 -10.18 -11.77 2.75
N ILE A 145 -10.95 -12.87 2.69
CA ILE A 145 -10.92 -13.93 3.70
C ILE A 145 -9.53 -14.58 3.78
N ALA A 146 -8.90 -14.88 2.64
CA ALA A 146 -7.56 -15.45 2.59
C ALA A 146 -6.53 -14.51 3.23
N LEU A 147 -6.62 -13.21 2.97
CA LEU A 147 -5.77 -12.22 3.61
C LEU A 147 -6.01 -12.17 5.13
N CYS A 148 -7.28 -12.20 5.58
CA CYS A 148 -7.60 -12.27 7.01
C CYS A 148 -6.95 -13.49 7.70
N LEU A 149 -6.96 -14.65 7.03
CA LEU A 149 -6.46 -15.91 7.58
C LEU A 149 -4.95 -16.09 7.41
N GLN A 150 -4.27 -15.22 6.66
CA GLN A 150 -2.84 -15.33 6.44
C GLN A 150 -2.05 -14.99 7.72
N THR A 151 -1.52 -16.02 8.37
CA THR A 151 -0.79 -15.92 9.64
C THR A 151 0.34 -14.89 9.61
N HIS A 152 1.13 -14.85 8.52
CA HIS A 152 2.21 -13.86 8.40
C HIS A 152 1.68 -12.42 8.37
N ALA A 153 0.57 -12.16 7.70
CA ALA A 153 -0.02 -10.82 7.67
C ALA A 153 -0.51 -10.40 9.06
N GLN A 154 -1.09 -11.34 9.83
CA GLN A 154 -1.50 -11.12 11.21
C GLN A 154 -0.31 -10.78 12.13
N ILE A 155 0.77 -11.57 12.04
CA ILE A 155 1.96 -11.40 12.89
C ILE A 155 2.70 -10.10 12.53
N PHE A 156 2.97 -9.86 11.24
CA PHE A 156 3.74 -8.69 10.83
C PHE A 156 2.94 -7.38 10.85
N ALA A 157 1.61 -7.43 11.06
CA ALA A 157 0.80 -6.23 11.26
C ALA A 157 1.21 -5.40 12.48
N THR A 158 1.82 -6.00 13.49
CA THR A 158 2.27 -5.28 14.69
C THR A 158 3.79 -5.15 14.81
N GLY A 159 4.58 -5.78 13.92
CA GLY A 159 6.03 -5.96 14.07
C GLY A 159 6.90 -4.69 14.07
N GLY A 160 6.30 -3.49 14.06
CA GLY A 160 6.99 -2.20 14.15
C GLY A 160 7.69 -1.72 12.87
N LEU A 161 7.68 -2.55 11.84
CA LEU A 161 8.19 -2.25 10.51
C LEU A 161 7.08 -1.78 9.58
N GLU A 162 7.48 -1.15 8.48
CA GLU A 162 6.60 -0.53 7.49
C GLU A 162 5.82 -1.52 6.62
N THR A 163 6.01 -2.83 6.76
CA THR A 163 5.51 -3.88 5.85
C THR A 163 4.01 -3.77 5.55
N SER A 164 3.17 -3.68 6.58
CA SER A 164 1.72 -3.57 6.37
C SER A 164 1.30 -2.23 5.77
N PHE A 165 2.01 -1.16 6.12
CA PHE A 165 1.80 0.18 5.55
C PHE A 165 2.19 0.20 4.06
N PHE A 166 3.32 -0.40 3.70
CA PHE A 166 3.78 -0.57 2.33
C PHE A 166 2.79 -1.38 1.49
N GLY A 167 2.32 -2.53 2.00
CA GLY A 167 1.31 -3.35 1.33
C GLY A 167 0.00 -2.61 1.10
N MET A 168 -0.47 -1.85 2.10
CA MET A 168 -1.66 -1.03 1.99
C MET A 168 -1.54 0.01 0.87
N LEU A 169 -0.42 0.73 0.79
CA LEU A 169 -0.17 1.73 -0.25
C LEU A 169 -0.20 1.12 -1.65
N ILE A 170 0.44 -0.04 -1.83
CA ILE A 170 0.48 -0.75 -3.13
C ILE A 170 -0.91 -1.19 -3.56
N VAL A 171 -1.62 -1.92 -2.69
CA VAL A 171 -2.94 -2.47 -3.03
C VAL A 171 -3.95 -1.35 -3.28
N SER A 172 -3.91 -0.28 -2.49
CA SER A 172 -4.75 0.92 -2.69
C SER A 172 -4.40 1.65 -3.98
N GLY A 173 -3.12 1.81 -4.28
CA GLY A 173 -2.63 2.46 -5.50
C GLY A 173 -3.12 1.74 -6.75
N TYR A 174 -2.90 0.43 -6.83
CA TYR A 174 -3.35 -0.38 -7.97
C TYR A 174 -4.87 -0.48 -8.07
N ALA A 175 -5.60 -0.63 -6.97
CA ALA A 175 -7.05 -0.66 -7.00
C ALA A 175 -7.65 0.62 -7.60
N LEU A 176 -7.01 1.77 -7.37
CA LEU A 176 -7.41 3.05 -7.96
C LEU A 176 -7.02 3.17 -9.44
N ILE A 177 -5.80 2.76 -9.82
CA ILE A 177 -5.30 2.83 -11.20
C ILE A 177 -6.05 1.89 -12.14
N VAL A 178 -6.31 0.65 -11.69
CA VAL A 178 -6.93 -0.39 -12.52
C VAL A 178 -8.40 -0.09 -12.76
N TYR A 179 -9.13 0.30 -11.71
CA TYR A 179 -10.59 0.34 -11.76
C TYR A 179 -11.16 1.74 -12.01
N SER A 180 -10.40 2.80 -11.74
CA SER A 180 -10.95 4.15 -11.91
C SER A 180 -10.64 4.72 -13.28
N LYS A 181 -11.71 4.99 -14.02
CA LYS A 181 -11.65 5.77 -15.26
C LYS A 181 -11.51 7.28 -15.01
N LYS A 182 -11.40 7.78 -13.78
CA LYS A 182 -11.25 9.21 -13.51
C LYS A 182 -9.78 9.57 -13.38
N LEU A 183 -9.35 10.62 -14.09
CA LEU A 183 -7.98 11.16 -14.02
C LEU A 183 -7.50 11.32 -12.56
N ARG A 184 -8.30 11.99 -11.74
CA ARG A 184 -8.02 12.20 -10.31
C ARG A 184 -7.64 10.92 -9.58
N ASN A 185 -8.37 9.83 -9.79
CA ASN A 185 -8.12 8.59 -9.06
C ASN A 185 -6.87 7.88 -9.58
N VAL A 186 -6.57 7.94 -10.88
CA VAL A 186 -5.33 7.41 -11.43
C VAL A 186 -4.13 8.17 -10.85
N THR A 187 -4.21 9.51 -10.80
CA THR A 187 -3.17 10.35 -10.18
C THR A 187 -3.01 10.06 -8.69
N ILE A 188 -4.11 9.92 -7.94
CA ILE A 188 -4.05 9.53 -6.51
C ILE A 188 -3.43 8.13 -6.38
N GLY A 189 -3.81 7.18 -7.24
CA GLY A 189 -3.24 5.84 -7.20
C GLY A 189 -1.73 5.85 -7.43
N GLN A 190 -1.25 6.64 -8.40
CA GLN A 190 0.19 6.82 -8.64
C GLN A 190 0.89 7.53 -7.49
N PHE A 191 0.25 8.52 -6.87
CA PHE A 191 0.75 9.15 -5.67
C PHE A 191 0.94 8.14 -4.53
N LEU A 192 -0.02 7.23 -4.30
CA LEU A 192 0.13 6.16 -3.30
C LEU A 192 1.29 5.21 -3.62
N LEU A 193 1.52 4.88 -4.90
CA LEU A 193 2.68 4.08 -5.31
C LEU A 193 4.00 4.84 -5.10
N VAL A 194 4.03 6.15 -5.30
CA VAL A 194 5.20 6.97 -4.98
C VAL A 194 5.48 6.98 -3.47
N LEU A 195 4.43 7.09 -2.64
CA LEU A 195 4.59 6.94 -1.19
C LEU A 195 5.11 5.55 -0.81
N SER A 196 4.74 4.50 -1.54
CA SER A 196 5.32 3.16 -1.31
C SER A 196 6.81 3.13 -1.66
N ALA A 197 7.25 3.81 -2.72
CA ALA A 197 8.66 3.99 -3.08
C ALA A 197 9.48 4.80 -2.05
N MET A 198 8.85 5.73 -1.34
CA MET A 198 9.46 6.43 -0.20
C MET A 198 9.43 5.61 1.09
N THR A 199 8.57 4.59 1.15
CA THR A 199 8.46 3.66 2.29
C THR A 199 9.46 2.54 2.18
N ARG A 200 9.74 2.05 0.96
CA ARG A 200 10.75 1.03 0.67
C ARG A 200 11.32 1.23 -0.75
N PRO A 201 12.64 1.06 -0.98
CA PRO A 201 13.27 1.36 -2.27
C PRO A 201 12.73 0.51 -3.44
N GLU A 202 12.33 -0.74 -3.19
CA GLU A 202 11.70 -1.60 -4.20
C GLU A 202 10.30 -1.09 -4.62
N GLY A 203 9.71 -0.16 -3.85
CA GLY A 203 8.46 0.52 -4.20
C GLY A 203 8.49 1.19 -5.57
N VAL A 204 9.68 1.61 -6.03
CA VAL A 204 9.89 2.18 -7.37
C VAL A 204 9.44 1.23 -8.49
N LEU A 205 9.60 -0.08 -8.30
CA LEU A 205 9.15 -1.08 -9.28
C LEU A 205 7.62 -1.03 -9.44
N PHE A 206 6.89 -0.86 -8.33
CA PHE A 206 5.44 -0.74 -8.39
C PHE A 206 4.99 0.56 -9.06
N VAL A 207 5.71 1.67 -8.86
CA VAL A 207 5.47 2.91 -9.63
C VAL A 207 5.65 2.67 -11.12
N ALA A 208 6.75 2.03 -11.52
CA ALA A 208 7.04 1.73 -12.92
C ALA A 208 5.96 0.84 -13.56
N PHE A 209 5.52 -0.21 -12.87
CA PHE A 209 4.44 -1.08 -13.35
C PHE A 209 3.08 -0.36 -13.39
N GLY A 210 2.78 0.50 -12.43
CA GLY A 210 1.60 1.35 -12.46
C GLY A 210 1.60 2.28 -13.68
N LEU A 211 2.72 2.93 -13.96
CA LEU A 211 2.90 3.81 -15.14
C LEU A 211 2.77 3.02 -16.45
N LEU A 212 3.44 1.86 -16.54
CA LEU A 212 3.36 0.96 -17.68
C LEU A 212 1.90 0.54 -17.93
N TYR A 213 1.16 0.16 -16.89
CA TYR A 213 -0.24 -0.19 -16.99
C TYR A 213 -1.09 0.97 -17.55
N VAL A 214 -0.87 2.21 -17.09
CA VAL A 214 -1.56 3.39 -17.64
C VAL A 214 -1.21 3.58 -19.11
N ILE A 215 0.07 3.50 -19.49
CA ILE A 215 0.51 3.66 -20.88
C ILE A 215 -0.13 2.62 -21.81
N LEU A 216 -0.17 1.35 -21.39
CA LEU A 216 -0.68 0.26 -22.22
C LEU A 216 -2.20 0.24 -22.32
N PHE A 217 -2.90 0.35 -21.18
CA PHE A 217 -4.33 0.08 -21.11
C PHE A 217 -5.21 1.33 -21.16
N HIS A 218 -4.67 2.51 -20.83
CA HIS A 218 -5.44 3.77 -20.91
C HIS A 218 -5.26 4.53 -22.23
N ARG A 219 -4.35 4.10 -23.11
CA ARG A 219 -4.16 4.66 -24.46
C ARG A 219 -5.24 4.20 -25.46
N ARG A 220 -5.86 3.04 -25.22
CA ARG A 220 -6.80 2.40 -26.16
C ARG A 220 -8.25 2.91 -26.11
N ASN A 221 -8.65 3.61 -25.05
CA ASN A 221 -10.08 3.74 -24.72
C ASN A 221 -10.72 5.12 -24.94
N PHE A 222 -9.96 6.18 -25.24
CA PHE A 222 -10.52 7.53 -25.44
C PHE A 222 -9.67 8.37 -26.39
N SER A 223 -10.35 9.18 -27.22
CA SER A 223 -9.84 10.29 -28.05
C SER A 223 -8.46 10.80 -27.60
N GLU A 224 -7.48 10.79 -28.52
CA GLU A 224 -6.03 10.86 -28.26
C GLU A 224 -5.56 11.93 -27.25
N PHE A 225 -6.32 13.01 -27.05
CA PHE A 225 -6.00 14.07 -26.10
C PHE A 225 -6.17 13.65 -24.63
N GLN A 226 -7.30 13.00 -24.28
CA GLN A 226 -7.56 12.64 -22.87
C GLN A 226 -6.63 11.54 -22.36
N GLY A 227 -6.19 10.63 -23.23
CA GLY A 227 -5.18 9.63 -22.92
C GLY A 227 -3.83 10.25 -22.58
N LYS A 228 -3.36 11.20 -23.39
CA LYS A 228 -2.09 11.93 -23.17
C LYS A 228 -2.10 12.70 -21.85
N VAL A 229 -3.19 13.42 -21.55
CA VAL A 229 -3.36 14.14 -20.28
C VAL A 229 -3.26 13.18 -19.09
N ARG A 230 -3.91 12.02 -19.14
CA ARG A 230 -3.83 11.04 -18.05
C ARG A 230 -2.43 10.50 -17.82
N ILE A 231 -1.73 10.16 -18.91
CA ILE A 231 -0.35 9.70 -18.82
C ILE A 231 0.48 10.78 -18.15
N PHE A 232 0.43 12.02 -18.63
CA PHE A 232 1.17 13.15 -18.05
C PHE A 232 0.91 13.32 -16.54
N PHE A 233 -0.35 13.38 -16.12
CA PHE A 233 -0.71 13.51 -14.71
C PHE A 233 -0.43 12.25 -13.86
N SER A 234 -0.20 11.09 -14.49
CA SER A 234 0.23 9.88 -13.79
C SER A 234 1.72 9.92 -13.44
N PHE A 235 2.53 10.60 -14.25
CA PHE A 235 3.95 10.83 -13.99
C PHE A 235 4.19 11.92 -12.94
N LEU A 236 3.26 12.86 -12.80
CA LEU A 236 3.43 14.05 -11.95
C LEU A 236 3.83 13.72 -10.49
N PRO A 237 3.21 12.76 -9.77
CA PRO A 237 3.63 12.43 -8.41
C PRO A 237 5.09 11.94 -8.33
N PHE A 238 5.55 11.19 -9.33
CA PHE A 238 6.92 10.68 -9.36
C PHE A 238 7.92 11.84 -9.50
N PHE A 239 7.69 12.73 -10.47
CA PHE A 239 8.60 13.86 -10.71
C PHE A 239 8.52 14.95 -9.64
N LEU A 240 7.35 15.20 -9.04
CA LEU A 240 7.21 16.27 -8.04
C LEU A 240 7.56 15.85 -6.62
N ILE A 241 7.58 14.54 -6.33
CA ILE A 241 7.74 14.05 -4.95
C ILE A 241 8.94 13.12 -4.85
N TYR A 242 8.96 12.05 -5.63
CA TYR A 242 10.03 11.05 -5.53
C TYR A 242 11.37 11.62 -5.96
N ILE A 243 11.43 12.33 -7.09
CA ILE A 243 12.69 12.89 -7.61
C ILE A 243 13.28 13.95 -6.66
N PRO A 244 12.52 14.96 -6.17
CA PRO A 244 13.05 15.91 -5.18
C PRO A 244 13.48 15.24 -3.88
N TYR A 245 12.71 14.26 -3.38
CA TYR A 245 13.10 13.45 -2.22
C TYR A 245 14.45 12.75 -2.46
N TRP A 246 14.60 12.10 -3.62
CA TRP A 246 15.80 11.35 -3.97
C TRP A 246 17.02 12.27 -4.05
N PHE A 247 16.88 13.46 -4.67
CA PHE A 247 17.95 14.46 -4.71
C PHE A 247 18.29 14.99 -3.33
N TRP A 248 17.29 15.39 -2.54
CA TRP A 248 17.49 15.86 -1.16
C TRP A 248 18.28 14.82 -0.36
N ARG A 249 17.93 13.55 -0.47
CA ARG A 249 18.63 12.45 0.21
C ARG A 249 20.09 12.35 -0.22
N VAL A 250 20.36 12.42 -1.53
CA VAL A 250 21.74 12.38 -2.06
C VAL A 250 22.56 13.56 -1.56
N PHE A 251 21.99 14.76 -1.51
CA PHE A 251 22.65 15.94 -0.95
C PHE A 251 22.85 15.84 0.57
N TYR A 252 21.86 15.29 1.29
CA TYR A 252 21.89 15.18 2.74
C TYR A 252 22.94 14.17 3.23
N TYR A 253 23.03 12.99 2.60
CA TYR A 253 23.95 11.93 3.03
C TYR A 253 25.21 11.80 2.16
N SER A 254 25.40 12.68 1.18
CA SER A 254 26.53 12.66 0.23
C SER A 254 26.79 11.29 -0.41
N SER A 255 25.74 10.48 -0.58
CA SER A 255 25.81 9.11 -1.07
C SER A 255 24.68 8.82 -2.07
N PHE A 256 24.99 8.05 -3.11
CA PHE A 256 24.03 7.75 -4.18
C PHE A 256 23.03 6.67 -3.77
N PHE A 257 23.51 5.63 -3.09
CA PHE A 257 22.68 4.56 -2.51
C PHE A 257 22.71 4.64 -0.97
N PRO A 258 21.68 4.12 -0.28
CA PRO A 258 21.69 4.06 1.18
C PRO A 258 22.89 3.26 1.69
N ASN A 259 23.44 3.62 2.85
CA ASN A 259 24.61 2.92 3.40
C ASN A 259 24.34 1.45 3.73
N THR A 260 23.08 1.07 3.93
CA THR A 260 22.68 -0.34 4.05
C THR A 260 22.96 -1.17 2.79
N TYR A 261 22.98 -0.54 1.60
CA TYR A 261 23.44 -1.18 0.37
C TYR A 261 24.95 -1.43 0.45
N TYR A 262 25.74 -0.39 0.71
CA TYR A 262 27.19 -0.51 0.79
C TYR A 262 27.67 -1.48 1.87
N ALA A 263 27.01 -1.50 3.04
CA ALA A 263 27.32 -2.39 4.15
C ALA A 263 27.04 -3.87 3.82
N LYS A 264 26.00 -4.16 3.03
CA LYS A 264 25.65 -5.53 2.64
C LYS A 264 26.45 -6.07 1.46
N TYR A 265 26.94 -5.17 0.59
CA TYR A 265 27.68 -5.51 -0.63
C TYR A 265 29.20 -5.39 -0.50
N GLY A 266 29.73 -5.16 0.71
CA GLY A 266 31.14 -4.88 1.00
C GLY A 266 32.13 -5.43 -0.03
N HIS A 267 32.66 -4.56 -0.90
CA HIS A 267 33.81 -4.77 -1.79
C HIS A 267 33.80 -6.05 -2.67
N GLY A 268 32.67 -6.73 -2.87
CA GLY A 268 32.63 -8.01 -3.59
C GLY A 268 31.32 -8.28 -4.31
N ASN A 269 31.41 -8.70 -5.58
CA ASN A 269 30.26 -9.13 -6.37
C ASN A 269 29.89 -10.58 -6.03
N PHE A 270 28.68 -10.81 -5.53
CA PHE A 270 28.15 -12.14 -5.19
C PHE A 270 27.71 -12.98 -6.40
N ILE A 271 28.19 -12.67 -7.62
CA ILE A 271 27.82 -13.37 -8.87
C ILE A 271 28.11 -14.88 -8.77
N HIS A 272 29.08 -15.27 -7.93
CA HIS A 272 29.45 -16.67 -7.71
C HIS A 272 28.80 -17.33 -6.48
N GLN A 273 28.01 -16.60 -5.67
CA GLN A 273 27.29 -17.21 -4.56
C GLN A 273 26.03 -17.93 -5.06
N GLY A 274 26.12 -19.24 -5.20
CA GLY A 274 25.01 -20.10 -5.65
C GLY A 274 25.26 -20.82 -6.96
N ILE A 275 26.38 -20.55 -7.63
CA ILE A 275 26.93 -21.40 -8.67
C ILE A 275 27.95 -22.31 -7.98
N LYS A 276 27.49 -23.45 -7.47
CA LYS A 276 28.34 -24.60 -7.14
C LYS A 276 28.03 -25.72 -8.12
#